data_AF-A0A2M6R9J4-F1
#
_entry.id   AF-A0A2M6R9J4-F1
#
_cell.length_a   1.000
_cell.length_b   1.000
_cell.length_c   1.000
_cell.angle_alpha   90.00
_cell.angle_beta   90.00
_cell.angle_gamma   90.00
#
_symmetry.space_group_name_H-M   'P 1'
#
loop_
_entity.id
_entity.type
_entity.pdbx_description
1 polymer ?
#
loop_
_entity_poly.entity_id
_entity_poly.type
_entity_poly.pdbx_seq_one_letter_code
_entity_poly.pdbx_strand_id
1 'polypeptide(L)'
;MIADGLKLRGVVFDEDRTIAVCSHIARSWRTKSKALGGQISPEVIHLPCSIEYGSLDHVRYLLFIGWLSRSGKTADEVIESGARVAIREPWLLTHQGICDHSVAHYGSIMKFMVPYAETKNQRDLYLWWRECCETVERKPFNGDLRNVFLRHTSVISKDDRWRSRELIINDLCQLKGIAHKIAQLIAIWVQEVNWSKNAIKWNRIRKIPFIPVDLWCMRLVYMSGMVIGFNGDHRDRIGRLISDYLSKVCLEHDISHTDLAQGLWHIGARIHAKMPRNTKQTQYCHDRCPLHNYCTRIVNSDPVNRQRGLIGWHSAVPRSAYPYTTSIFTEPAGL
;
A
#
# COMPACT_ATOMS: atom_id res chain seq x y z
N MET A 1 -11.90 -33.74 3.37
CA MET A 1 -12.50 -32.69 2.52
C MET A 1 -11.41 -31.68 2.22
N ILE A 2 -10.77 -31.81 1.07
CA ILE A 2 -9.55 -31.06 0.70
C ILE A 2 -9.97 -29.79 -0.05
N ALA A 3 -9.33 -28.70 0.35
CA ALA A 3 -9.42 -27.33 -0.16
C ALA A 3 -9.56 -27.21 -1.68
N ASP A 4 -10.66 -26.61 -2.13
CA ASP A 4 -10.73 -25.93 -3.42
C ASP A 4 -9.91 -24.63 -3.31
N GLY A 5 -8.59 -24.76 -3.42
CA GLY A 5 -7.69 -23.62 -3.55
C GLY A 5 -8.18 -22.74 -4.70
N LEU A 6 -8.57 -21.51 -4.39
CA LEU A 6 -9.04 -20.51 -5.35
C LEU A 6 -8.00 -20.32 -6.47
N LYS A 7 -8.19 -21.02 -7.59
CA LYS A 7 -7.39 -20.85 -8.82
C LYS A 7 -7.82 -19.57 -9.52
N LEU A 8 -7.31 -18.43 -9.07
CA LEU A 8 -7.52 -17.15 -9.73
C LEU A 8 -6.42 -16.96 -10.78
N ARG A 9 -6.77 -17.12 -12.07
CA ARG A 9 -5.91 -16.79 -13.23
C ARG A 9 -4.48 -17.34 -13.13
N GLY A 10 -4.33 -18.60 -12.71
CA GLY A 10 -3.03 -19.28 -12.65
C GLY A 10 -2.20 -18.97 -11.41
N VAL A 11 -2.76 -18.29 -10.40
CA VAL A 11 -2.18 -18.17 -9.05
C VAL A 11 -2.99 -19.04 -8.09
N VAL A 12 -2.29 -19.84 -7.26
CA VAL A 12 -2.91 -20.69 -6.24
C VAL A 12 -2.51 -20.17 -4.87
N PHE A 13 -3.50 -19.86 -4.04
CA PHE A 13 -3.30 -19.44 -2.66
C PHE A 13 -3.49 -20.60 -1.69
N ASP A 14 -2.66 -20.61 -0.63
CA ASP A 14 -2.85 -21.44 0.55
C ASP A 14 -3.63 -20.62 1.58
N GLU A 15 -4.89 -20.98 1.77
CA GLU A 15 -5.83 -20.22 2.59
C GLU A 15 -5.47 -20.23 4.08
N ASP A 16 -5.20 -21.40 4.66
CA ASP A 16 -4.81 -21.56 6.06
C ASP A 16 -3.52 -20.77 6.35
N ARG A 17 -2.54 -20.88 5.44
CA ARG A 17 -1.30 -20.11 5.53
C ARG A 17 -1.55 -18.62 5.43
N THR A 18 -2.43 -18.19 4.53
CA THR A 18 -2.77 -16.78 4.35
C THR A 18 -3.43 -16.22 5.60
N ILE A 19 -4.43 -16.91 6.15
CA ILE A 19 -5.11 -16.50 7.38
C ILE A 19 -4.11 -16.36 8.53
N ALA A 20 -3.25 -17.37 8.73
CA ALA A 20 -2.25 -17.37 9.79
C ALA A 20 -1.27 -16.19 9.67
N VAL A 21 -0.72 -15.97 8.47
CA VAL A 21 0.25 -14.89 8.23
C VAL A 21 -0.42 -13.51 8.34
N CYS A 22 -1.58 -13.31 7.71
CA CYS A 22 -2.31 -12.04 7.78
C CYS A 22 -2.68 -11.68 9.23
N SER A 23 -3.18 -12.65 9.99
CA SER A 23 -3.50 -12.47 11.41
C SER A 23 -2.26 -12.09 12.22
N HIS A 24 -1.12 -12.72 11.95
CA HIS A 24 0.14 -12.41 12.63
C HIS A 24 0.65 -11.00 12.32
N ILE A 25 0.57 -10.57 11.06
CA ILE A 25 0.99 -9.22 10.63
C ILE A 25 0.10 -8.17 11.30
N ALA A 26 -1.22 -8.32 11.17
CA ALA A 26 -2.18 -7.36 11.73
C ALA A 26 -2.02 -7.24 13.26
N ARG A 27 -1.85 -8.37 13.95
CA ARG A 27 -1.57 -8.38 15.40
C ARG A 27 -0.26 -7.68 15.73
N SER A 28 0.82 -8.00 15.02
CA SER A 28 2.15 -7.42 15.26
C SER A 28 2.15 -5.90 15.08
N TRP A 29 1.44 -5.41 14.06
CA TRP A 29 1.26 -3.98 13.82
C TRP A 29 0.50 -3.32 14.97
N ARG A 30 -0.67 -3.86 15.30
CA ARG A 30 -1.54 -3.33 16.37
C ARG A 30 -0.83 -3.27 17.72
N THR A 31 -0.11 -4.32 18.10
CA THR A 31 0.60 -4.37 19.38
C THR A 31 1.92 -3.59 19.37
N LYS A 32 2.24 -2.90 18.26
CA LYS A 32 3.48 -2.13 18.08
C LYS A 32 4.69 -2.96 18.52
N SER A 33 4.79 -4.20 18.03
CA SER A 33 5.90 -5.09 18.37
C SER A 33 7.22 -4.34 18.21
N LYS A 34 8.27 -4.67 18.99
CA LYS A 34 9.57 -3.97 18.95
C LYS A 34 10.11 -3.79 17.51
N ALA A 35 9.78 -4.71 16.61
CA ALA A 35 10.14 -4.66 15.19
C ALA A 35 9.40 -3.58 14.37
N LEU A 36 8.20 -3.17 14.77
CA LEU A 36 7.30 -2.26 14.04
C LEU A 36 7.16 -0.86 14.70
N GLY A 37 7.80 -0.65 15.85
CA GLY A 37 8.33 0.67 16.25
C GLY A 37 7.33 1.81 16.42
N GLY A 38 6.12 1.54 16.92
CA GLY A 38 5.18 2.58 17.39
C GLY A 38 4.78 3.65 16.37
N GLN A 39 4.91 3.35 15.08
CA GLN A 39 4.78 4.32 13.99
C GLN A 39 3.39 4.95 13.90
N ILE A 40 3.37 6.16 13.36
CA ILE A 40 2.19 6.96 13.07
C ILE A 40 1.79 6.70 11.61
N SER A 41 0.50 6.53 11.37
CA SER A 41 -0.02 6.25 10.04
C SER A 41 0.19 7.43 9.06
N PRO A 42 0.29 7.17 7.74
CA PRO A 42 0.40 8.17 6.66
C PRO A 42 -0.52 9.38 6.74
N GLU A 43 -1.76 9.19 7.20
CA GLU A 43 -2.78 10.24 7.30
C GLU A 43 -2.55 11.22 8.46
N VAL A 44 -1.55 10.97 9.29
CA VAL A 44 -1.13 11.85 10.40
C VAL A 44 0.36 12.21 10.27
N ILE A 45 1.18 11.30 9.75
CA ILE A 45 2.62 11.50 9.61
C ILE A 45 2.90 12.56 8.53
N HIS A 46 3.66 13.59 8.91
CA HIS A 46 3.98 14.73 8.03
C HIS A 46 2.76 15.48 7.47
N LEU A 47 1.60 15.47 8.13
CA LEU A 47 0.52 16.41 7.77
C LEU A 47 1.06 17.85 7.86
N PRO A 48 1.02 18.65 6.77
CA PRO A 48 1.43 20.05 6.81
C PRO A 48 0.72 20.83 7.92
N CYS A 49 1.45 21.64 8.68
CA CYS A 49 0.87 22.46 9.75
C CYS A 49 -0.15 23.51 9.24
N SER A 50 -0.11 23.83 7.94
CA SER A 50 -1.07 24.69 7.26
C SER A 50 -2.38 23.98 6.90
N ILE A 51 -2.46 22.65 7.03
CA ILE A 51 -3.63 21.84 6.70
C ILE A 51 -4.25 21.29 7.98
N GLU A 52 -5.47 21.72 8.27
CA GLU A 52 -6.22 21.21 9.42
C GLU A 52 -6.61 19.74 9.21
N TYR A 53 -6.35 18.90 10.21
CA TYR A 53 -6.72 17.49 10.17
C TYR A 53 -8.24 17.31 10.06
N GLY A 54 -8.68 16.60 9.02
CA GLY A 54 -10.11 16.33 8.79
C GLY A 54 -10.81 17.40 7.93
N SER A 55 -10.08 18.43 7.49
CA SER A 55 -10.56 19.44 6.56
C SER A 55 -10.71 18.91 5.12
N LEU A 56 -11.29 19.74 4.25
CA LEU A 56 -11.33 19.46 2.81
C LEU A 56 -9.91 19.42 2.22
N ASP A 57 -9.03 20.33 2.65
CA ASP A 57 -7.64 20.37 2.18
C ASP A 57 -6.85 19.16 2.64
N HIS A 58 -7.20 18.56 3.80
CA HIS A 58 -6.64 17.28 4.20
C HIS A 58 -6.98 16.18 3.18
N VAL A 59 -8.23 16.08 2.71
CA VAL A 59 -8.58 15.04 1.73
C VAL A 59 -7.91 15.28 0.37
N ARG A 60 -7.77 16.55 -0.04
CA ARG A 60 -7.04 16.93 -1.26
C ARG A 60 -5.55 16.58 -1.15
N TYR A 61 -4.96 16.81 0.02
CA TYR A 61 -3.59 16.39 0.32
C TYR A 61 -3.41 14.88 0.22
N LEU A 62 -4.30 14.08 0.84
CA LEU A 62 -4.26 12.61 0.75
C LEU A 62 -4.37 12.12 -0.70
N LEU A 63 -5.23 12.74 -1.51
CA LEU A 63 -5.32 12.46 -2.94
C LEU A 63 -4.00 12.77 -3.66
N PHE A 64 -3.41 13.93 -3.39
CA PHE A 64 -2.15 14.36 -4.00
C PHE A 64 -1.00 13.39 -3.69
N ILE A 65 -0.76 13.05 -2.42
CA ILE A 65 0.30 12.10 -2.05
C ILE A 65 0.01 10.68 -2.56
N GLY A 66 -1.27 10.31 -2.68
CA GLY A 66 -1.68 9.06 -3.32
C GLY A 66 -1.31 9.04 -4.79
N TRP A 67 -1.66 10.10 -5.52
CA TRP A 67 -1.30 10.25 -6.93
C TRP A 67 0.22 10.23 -7.14
N LEU A 68 1.00 10.85 -6.25
CA LEU A 68 2.46 10.82 -6.26
C LEU A 68 3.07 9.44 -5.98
N SER A 69 2.32 8.53 -5.34
CA SER A 69 2.77 7.15 -5.04
C SER A 69 2.92 6.26 -6.27
N ARG A 70 2.73 6.84 -7.46
CA ARG A 70 3.15 6.30 -8.75
C ARG A 70 4.66 6.31 -8.96
N SER A 71 5.40 7.09 -8.19
CA SER A 71 6.81 7.46 -8.38
C SER A 71 7.85 6.34 -8.23
N GLY A 72 7.48 5.16 -7.74
CA GLY A 72 8.43 4.06 -7.48
C GLY A 72 9.34 4.29 -6.25
N LYS A 73 9.25 5.48 -5.64
CA LYS A 73 9.74 5.79 -4.30
C LYS A 73 8.95 5.01 -3.25
N THR A 74 9.55 4.83 -2.08
CA THR A 74 8.82 4.32 -0.90
C THR A 74 7.73 5.33 -0.52
N ALA A 75 6.62 4.87 0.06
CA ALA A 75 5.56 5.81 0.41
C ALA A 75 6.00 6.81 1.49
N ASP A 76 6.98 6.49 2.35
CA ASP A 76 7.58 7.45 3.29
C ASP A 76 8.22 8.64 2.55
N GLU A 77 9.05 8.36 1.54
CA GLU A 77 9.67 9.39 0.71
C GLU A 77 8.64 10.23 -0.05
N VAL A 78 7.54 9.60 -0.47
CA VAL A 78 6.42 10.27 -1.15
C VAL A 78 5.65 11.18 -0.18
N ILE A 79 5.33 10.69 1.00
CA ILE A 79 4.60 11.45 2.04
C ILE A 79 5.43 12.63 2.50
N GLU A 80 6.72 12.42 2.82
CA GLU A 80 7.62 13.49 3.26
C GLU A 80 7.81 14.55 2.16
N SER A 81 8.06 14.13 0.92
CA SER A 81 8.23 15.07 -0.20
C SER A 81 6.92 15.79 -0.52
N GLY A 82 5.80 15.07 -0.49
CA GLY A 82 4.45 15.59 -0.67
C GLY A 82 4.12 16.68 0.33
N ALA A 83 4.41 16.44 1.61
CA ALA A 83 4.23 17.41 2.68
C ALA A 83 5.03 18.70 2.43
N ARG A 84 6.34 18.58 2.12
CA ARG A 84 7.19 19.75 1.82
C ARG A 84 6.64 20.59 0.69
N VAL A 85 6.11 19.96 -0.36
CA VAL A 85 5.54 20.68 -1.50
C VAL A 85 4.18 21.27 -1.19
N ALA A 86 3.31 20.57 -0.47
CA ALA A 86 2.02 21.12 -0.05
C ALA A 86 2.16 22.35 0.87
N ILE A 87 3.23 22.43 1.66
CA ILE A 87 3.56 23.62 2.47
C ILE A 87 3.98 24.80 1.58
N ARG A 88 4.85 24.55 0.59
CA ARG A 88 5.41 25.61 -0.28
C ARG A 88 4.43 26.08 -1.34
N GLU A 89 3.67 25.14 -1.90
CA GLU A 89 2.87 25.29 -3.11
C GLU A 89 1.43 24.79 -2.87
N PRO A 90 0.69 25.36 -1.89
CA PRO A 90 -0.63 24.87 -1.51
C PRO A 90 -1.65 24.90 -2.65
N TRP A 91 -1.42 25.76 -3.65
CA TRP A 91 -2.23 25.88 -4.86
C TRP A 91 -2.30 24.56 -5.66
N LEU A 92 -1.30 23.66 -5.52
CA LEU A 92 -1.28 22.34 -6.18
C LEU A 92 -2.42 21.41 -5.73
N LEU A 93 -3.05 21.70 -4.61
CA LEU A 93 -4.14 20.87 -4.07
C LEU A 93 -5.51 21.19 -4.67
N THR A 94 -5.61 22.24 -5.51
CA THR A 94 -6.87 22.72 -6.05
C THR A 94 -6.84 22.84 -7.57
N HIS A 95 -7.97 22.60 -8.24
CA HIS A 95 -8.05 22.75 -9.70
C HIS A 95 -7.76 24.20 -10.14
N GLN A 96 -8.31 25.18 -9.43
CA GLN A 96 -8.09 26.61 -9.73
C GLN A 96 -6.61 26.97 -9.61
N GLY A 97 -5.97 26.60 -8.50
CA GLY A 97 -4.56 26.87 -8.28
C GLY A 97 -3.65 26.27 -9.36
N ILE A 98 -3.96 25.06 -9.86
CA ILE A 98 -3.23 24.47 -10.97
C ILE A 98 -3.45 25.24 -12.29
N CYS A 99 -4.68 25.69 -12.56
CA CYS A 99 -4.99 26.45 -13.77
C CYS A 99 -4.31 27.82 -13.82
N ASP A 100 -4.08 28.43 -12.66
CA ASP A 100 -3.46 29.75 -12.53
C ASP A 100 -1.93 29.72 -12.73
N HIS A 101 -1.32 28.53 -12.80
CA HIS A 101 0.13 28.36 -12.90
C HIS A 101 0.57 27.71 -14.21
N SER A 102 1.80 28.03 -14.65
CA SER A 102 2.33 27.51 -15.91
C SER A 102 2.86 26.08 -15.79
N VAL A 103 2.88 25.36 -16.91
CA VAL A 103 3.52 24.03 -17.03
C VAL A 103 4.99 24.07 -16.61
N ALA A 104 5.70 25.16 -16.91
CA ALA A 104 7.10 25.34 -16.56
C ALA A 104 7.29 25.45 -15.03
N HIS A 105 6.42 26.23 -14.37
CA HIS A 105 6.42 26.34 -12.92
C HIS A 105 6.16 24.97 -12.27
N TYR A 106 5.11 24.27 -12.71
CA TYR A 106 4.80 22.91 -12.25
C TYR A 106 5.97 21.94 -12.46
N GLY A 107 6.57 21.97 -13.66
CA GLY A 107 7.71 21.13 -14.01
C GLY A 107 8.91 21.31 -13.09
N SER A 108 9.17 22.56 -12.66
CA SER A 108 10.27 22.89 -11.74
C SER A 108 10.10 22.25 -10.35
N ILE A 109 8.86 22.17 -9.86
CA ILE A 109 8.52 21.54 -8.57
C ILE A 109 8.58 20.01 -8.70
N MET A 110 7.94 19.47 -9.74
CA MET A 110 7.70 18.04 -9.86
C MET A 110 8.92 17.22 -10.27
N LYS A 111 9.93 17.85 -10.90
CA LYS A 111 11.21 17.22 -11.26
C LYS A 111 11.87 16.49 -10.09
N PHE A 112 11.71 16.99 -8.86
CA PHE A 112 12.33 16.42 -7.66
C PHE A 112 11.45 15.35 -6.97
N MET A 113 10.15 15.33 -7.29
CA MET A 113 9.18 14.48 -6.60
C MET A 113 8.94 13.14 -7.31
N VAL A 114 8.86 13.15 -8.65
CA VAL A 114 8.48 11.97 -9.44
C VAL A 114 9.69 11.49 -10.25
N PRO A 115 10.33 10.35 -9.90
CA PRO A 115 11.45 9.76 -10.64
C PRO A 115 11.14 9.42 -12.10
N TYR A 116 9.85 9.37 -12.49
CA TYR A 116 9.45 9.14 -13.88
C TYR A 116 9.74 10.30 -14.83
N ALA A 117 10.32 11.40 -14.35
CA ALA A 117 10.76 12.52 -15.18
C ALA A 117 11.69 12.06 -16.34
N GLU A 118 12.30 10.88 -16.26
CA GLU A 118 13.11 10.33 -17.35
C GLU A 118 12.30 9.74 -18.53
N THR A 119 11.03 9.34 -18.35
CA THR A 119 10.24 8.66 -19.41
C THR A 119 8.96 9.39 -19.83
N LYS A 120 8.46 10.33 -19.02
CA LYS A 120 7.30 11.17 -19.36
C LYS A 120 7.70 12.63 -19.30
N ASN A 121 7.29 13.40 -20.31
CA ASN A 121 7.57 14.83 -20.34
C ASN A 121 6.81 15.52 -19.18
N GLN A 122 7.32 16.65 -18.70
CA GLN A 122 6.72 17.40 -17.57
C GLN A 122 5.30 17.89 -17.88
N ARG A 123 5.01 18.14 -19.16
CA ARG A 123 3.70 18.58 -19.64
C ARG A 123 2.64 17.51 -19.42
N ASP A 124 2.95 16.24 -19.67
CA ASP A 124 2.02 15.12 -19.47
C ASP A 124 1.66 14.98 -18.00
N LEU A 125 2.65 15.09 -17.09
CA LEU A 125 2.41 15.04 -15.65
C LEU A 125 1.52 16.19 -15.18
N TYR A 126 1.77 17.41 -15.66
CA TYR A 126 0.93 18.57 -15.40
C TYR A 126 -0.51 18.33 -15.87
N LEU A 127 -0.68 17.91 -17.13
CA LEU A 127 -1.99 17.65 -17.72
C LEU A 127 -2.74 16.56 -16.95
N TRP A 128 -2.05 15.51 -16.50
CA TRP A 128 -2.67 14.43 -15.75
C TRP A 128 -3.14 14.88 -14.37
N TRP A 129 -2.32 15.65 -13.64
CA TRP A 129 -2.72 16.16 -12.34
C TRP A 129 -3.86 17.18 -12.48
N ARG A 130 -3.78 18.07 -13.47
CA ARG A 130 -4.87 19.02 -13.80
C ARG A 130 -6.18 18.31 -14.11
N GLU A 131 -6.16 17.31 -15.01
CA GLU A 131 -7.33 16.50 -15.37
C GLU A 131 -7.90 15.74 -14.16
N CYS A 132 -7.01 15.25 -13.26
CA CYS A 132 -7.41 14.64 -12.00
C CYS A 132 -8.18 15.63 -11.12
N CYS A 133 -7.64 16.83 -10.88
CA CYS A 133 -8.31 17.86 -10.09
C CYS A 133 -9.62 18.33 -10.73
N GLU A 134 -9.65 18.51 -12.05
CA GLU A 134 -10.87 18.87 -12.79
C GLU A 134 -11.96 17.80 -12.62
N THR A 135 -11.59 16.52 -12.69
CA THR A 135 -12.53 15.40 -12.52
C THR A 135 -13.10 15.38 -11.09
N VAL A 136 -12.31 15.73 -10.07
CA VAL A 136 -12.77 15.84 -8.69
C VAL A 136 -13.83 16.93 -8.52
N GLU A 137 -13.79 18.02 -9.29
CA GLU A 137 -14.83 19.07 -9.22
C GLU A 137 -16.18 18.60 -9.77
N ARG A 138 -16.21 17.51 -10.55
CA ARG A 138 -17.41 16.98 -11.23
C ARG A 138 -18.02 15.82 -10.46
N LYS A 139 -19.23 15.39 -10.86
CA LYS A 139 -19.82 14.13 -10.38
C LYS A 139 -18.89 12.96 -10.75
N PRO A 140 -18.67 11.98 -9.85
CA PRO A 140 -19.37 11.76 -8.58
C PRO A 140 -18.77 12.45 -7.35
N PHE A 141 -17.67 13.17 -7.50
CA PHE A 141 -16.89 13.72 -6.39
C PHE A 141 -17.40 15.09 -5.90
N ASN A 142 -17.91 15.95 -6.77
CA ASN A 142 -18.45 17.28 -6.44
C ASN A 142 -17.51 18.11 -5.53
N GLY A 143 -16.23 18.16 -5.87
CA GLY A 143 -15.18 18.89 -5.14
C GLY A 143 -14.64 18.19 -3.89
N ASP A 144 -15.22 17.06 -3.47
CA ASP A 144 -14.84 16.34 -2.25
C ASP A 144 -14.79 14.82 -2.47
N LEU A 145 -13.58 14.26 -2.39
CA LEU A 145 -13.34 12.83 -2.57
C LEU A 145 -14.16 11.95 -1.61
N ARG A 146 -14.54 12.46 -0.43
CA ARG A 146 -15.37 11.70 0.54
C ARG A 146 -16.74 11.34 -0.01
N ASN A 147 -17.24 12.10 -1.01
CA ASN A 147 -18.57 11.88 -1.57
C ASN A 147 -18.71 10.50 -2.24
N VAL A 148 -17.65 9.94 -2.83
CA VAL A 148 -17.75 8.57 -3.40
C VAL A 148 -17.92 7.51 -2.31
N PHE A 149 -17.29 7.70 -1.16
CA PHE A 149 -17.49 6.80 -0.01
C PHE A 149 -18.92 6.93 0.52
N LEU A 150 -19.37 8.16 0.77
CA LEU A 150 -20.71 8.43 1.30
C LEU A 150 -21.82 7.97 0.36
N ARG A 151 -21.61 8.04 -0.96
CA ARG A 151 -22.57 7.60 -1.98
C ARG A 151 -22.76 6.09 -1.99
N HIS A 152 -21.68 5.32 -1.84
CA HIS A 152 -21.70 3.86 -2.00
C HIS A 152 -21.84 3.10 -0.69
N THR A 153 -22.13 3.79 0.43
CA THR A 153 -22.19 3.16 1.76
C THR A 153 -23.60 2.65 2.09
N SER A 154 -23.88 1.39 1.72
CA SER A 154 -24.94 0.57 2.32
C SER A 154 -24.33 -0.51 3.22
N VAL A 155 -23.38 -0.14 4.08
CA VAL A 155 -22.46 -1.09 4.74
C VAL A 155 -23.12 -1.81 5.93
N ILE A 156 -24.03 -2.74 5.65
CA ILE A 156 -24.73 -3.55 6.66
C ILE A 156 -24.11 -4.97 6.70
N SER A 157 -24.05 -5.66 5.55
CA SER A 157 -23.50 -7.02 5.43
C SER A 157 -22.03 -7.05 4.97
N LYS A 158 -21.42 -8.26 4.92
CA LYS A 158 -20.09 -8.46 4.30
C LYS A 158 -20.16 -8.24 2.79
N ASP A 159 -21.21 -8.73 2.12
CA ASP A 159 -21.40 -8.56 0.67
C ASP A 159 -21.57 -7.08 0.29
N ASP A 160 -22.28 -6.31 1.11
CA ASP A 160 -22.38 -4.86 0.92
C ASP A 160 -21.01 -4.18 0.95
N ARG A 161 -20.14 -4.57 1.89
CA ARG A 161 -18.78 -4.02 2.01
C ARG A 161 -17.97 -4.32 0.75
N TRP A 162 -18.06 -5.56 0.24
CA TRP A 162 -17.37 -5.94 -0.98
C TRP A 162 -17.87 -5.12 -2.18
N ARG A 163 -19.18 -5.00 -2.35
CA ARG A 163 -19.77 -4.18 -3.41
C ARG A 163 -19.37 -2.70 -3.31
N SER A 164 -19.40 -2.12 -2.10
CA SER A 164 -18.95 -0.75 -1.85
C SER A 164 -17.49 -0.57 -2.22
N ARG A 165 -16.62 -1.54 -1.88
CA ARG A 165 -15.19 -1.54 -2.25
C ARG A 165 -15.02 -1.42 -3.76
N GLU A 166 -15.69 -2.26 -4.54
CA GLU A 166 -15.58 -2.27 -6.00
C GLU A 166 -16.04 -0.95 -6.63
N LEU A 167 -17.18 -0.41 -6.17
CA LEU A 167 -17.71 0.87 -6.66
C LEU A 167 -16.77 2.04 -6.33
N ILE A 168 -16.25 2.11 -5.10
CA ILE A 168 -15.30 3.16 -4.69
C ILE A 168 -14.01 3.06 -5.52
N ILE A 169 -13.45 1.85 -5.69
CA ILE A 169 -12.25 1.66 -6.52
C ILE A 169 -12.51 2.08 -7.97
N ASN A 170 -13.65 1.71 -8.54
CA ASN A 170 -14.01 2.05 -9.92
C ASN A 170 -14.13 3.55 -10.13
N ASP A 171 -14.75 4.27 -9.19
CA ASP A 171 -14.84 5.73 -9.22
C ASP A 171 -13.45 6.37 -9.10
N LEU A 172 -12.64 5.93 -8.13
CA LEU A 172 -11.27 6.44 -7.95
C LEU A 172 -10.37 6.17 -9.17
N CYS A 173 -10.56 5.06 -9.87
CA CYS A 173 -9.81 4.74 -11.09
C CYS A 173 -10.24 5.57 -12.31
N GLN A 174 -11.34 6.34 -12.23
CA GLN A 174 -11.65 7.35 -13.27
C GLN A 174 -10.70 8.55 -13.21
N LEU A 175 -10.02 8.76 -12.08
CA LEU A 175 -9.08 9.86 -11.91
C LEU A 175 -7.78 9.58 -12.69
N LYS A 176 -7.34 10.58 -13.45
CA LYS A 176 -6.21 10.43 -14.37
C LYS A 176 -4.93 10.02 -13.65
N GLY A 177 -4.39 8.87 -14.06
CA GLY A 177 -3.15 8.34 -13.50
C GLY A 177 -3.32 7.54 -12.21
N ILE A 178 -4.56 7.30 -11.78
CA ILE A 178 -4.89 6.44 -10.64
C ILE A 178 -5.31 5.07 -11.15
N ALA A 179 -4.46 4.08 -10.90
CA ALA A 179 -4.77 2.67 -11.14
C ALA A 179 -5.16 1.97 -9.82
N HIS A 180 -5.58 0.72 -9.92
CA HIS A 180 -6.12 -0.10 -8.81
C HIS A 180 -5.34 0.00 -7.50
N LYS A 181 -4.00 -0.11 -7.53
CA LYS A 181 -3.14 0.00 -6.34
C LYS A 181 -3.22 1.37 -5.68
N ILE A 182 -3.20 2.44 -6.48
CA ILE A 182 -3.23 3.82 -5.98
C ILE A 182 -4.63 4.16 -5.46
N ALA A 183 -5.69 3.71 -6.15
CA ALA A 183 -7.06 3.87 -5.68
C ALA A 183 -7.26 3.28 -4.29
N GLN A 184 -6.78 2.06 -4.05
CA GLN A 184 -6.87 1.44 -2.72
C GLN A 184 -6.01 2.13 -1.67
N LEU A 185 -4.83 2.64 -2.06
CA LEU A 185 -3.97 3.39 -1.15
C LEU A 185 -4.64 4.68 -0.67
N ILE A 186 -5.26 5.42 -1.59
CA ILE A 186 -6.04 6.62 -1.26
C ILE A 186 -7.24 6.24 -0.40
N ALA A 187 -7.95 5.16 -0.75
CA ALA A 187 -9.11 4.70 -0.01
C ALA A 187 -8.78 4.33 1.44
N ILE A 188 -7.67 3.62 1.67
CA ILE A 188 -7.24 3.27 3.02
C ILE A 188 -6.82 4.48 3.84
N TRP A 189 -6.19 5.49 3.25
CA TRP A 189 -5.84 6.70 4.00
C TRP A 189 -7.07 7.56 4.32
N VAL A 190 -7.96 7.74 3.35
CA VAL A 190 -9.18 8.54 3.53
C VAL A 190 -10.10 7.91 4.56
N GLN A 191 -10.24 6.58 4.60
CA GLN A 191 -11.10 5.92 5.60
C GLN A 191 -10.60 6.09 7.04
N GLU A 192 -9.28 6.15 7.25
CA GLU A 192 -8.69 6.20 8.61
C GLU A 192 -8.76 7.58 9.27
N VAL A 193 -8.97 8.64 8.49
CA VAL A 193 -9.17 9.98 9.04
C VAL A 193 -10.49 10.05 9.82
N ASN A 194 -10.45 10.75 10.96
CA ASN A 194 -11.65 10.99 11.77
C ASN A 194 -12.41 12.22 11.24
N TRP A 195 -13.34 12.00 10.32
CA TRP A 195 -14.18 13.08 9.79
C TRP A 195 -15.32 13.38 10.77
N SER A 196 -15.37 14.61 11.27
CA SER A 196 -16.39 15.07 12.22
C SER A 196 -17.82 14.96 11.67
N LYS A 197 -18.00 15.16 10.37
CA LYS A 197 -19.29 15.01 9.67
C LYS A 197 -19.57 13.52 9.40
N ASN A 198 -20.73 13.03 9.80
CA ASN A 198 -21.22 11.67 9.54
C ASN A 198 -20.46 10.52 10.23
N ALA A 199 -19.96 10.74 11.46
CA ALA A 199 -19.17 9.75 12.22
C ALA A 199 -19.76 8.32 12.21
N ILE A 200 -21.09 8.16 12.35
CA ILE A 200 -21.74 6.84 12.31
C ILE A 200 -21.58 6.15 10.95
N LYS A 201 -21.85 6.86 9.85
CA LYS A 201 -21.65 6.30 8.49
C LYS A 201 -20.18 6.02 8.25
N TRP A 202 -19.30 6.89 8.74
CA TRP A 202 -17.87 6.74 8.56
C TRP A 202 -17.27 5.55 9.31
N ASN A 203 -17.78 5.23 10.50
CA ASN A 203 -17.43 4.00 11.22
C ASN A 203 -17.78 2.73 10.42
N ARG A 204 -18.78 2.80 9.53
CA ARG A 204 -19.08 1.70 8.60
C ARG A 204 -18.12 1.69 7.42
N ILE A 205 -17.80 2.86 6.85
CA ILE A 205 -16.81 3.00 5.77
C ILE A 205 -15.45 2.43 6.17
N ARG A 206 -15.00 2.63 7.42
CA ARG A 206 -13.77 2.03 7.97
C ARG A 206 -13.73 0.49 7.95
N LYS A 207 -14.87 -0.18 7.78
CA LYS A 207 -14.96 -1.65 7.64
C LYS A 207 -14.82 -2.12 6.19
N ILE A 208 -14.74 -1.16 5.27
CA ILE A 208 -14.15 -1.12 3.93
C ILE A 208 -12.84 -1.90 3.67
N PRO A 209 -12.76 -3.17 3.24
CA PRO A 209 -11.44 -3.81 3.13
C PRO A 209 -10.66 -3.29 1.91
N PHE A 210 -9.70 -2.40 2.14
CA PHE A 210 -8.78 -1.90 1.10
C PHE A 210 -7.35 -2.32 1.44
N ILE A 211 -6.70 -3.04 0.52
CA ILE A 211 -5.32 -3.50 0.70
C ILE A 211 -4.50 -3.13 -0.54
N PRO A 212 -3.75 -2.01 -0.51
CA PRO A 212 -2.87 -1.66 -1.61
C PRO A 212 -1.72 -2.68 -1.71
N VAL A 213 -1.60 -3.31 -2.88
CA VAL A 213 -0.53 -4.29 -3.14
C VAL A 213 0.44 -3.71 -4.14
N ASP A 214 1.66 -3.45 -3.66
CA ASP A 214 2.81 -3.05 -4.48
C ASP A 214 3.82 -4.19 -4.63
N LEU A 215 4.97 -3.91 -5.25
CA LEU A 215 6.04 -4.88 -5.45
C LEU A 215 6.54 -5.52 -4.14
N TRP A 216 6.61 -4.73 -3.06
CA TRP A 216 7.09 -5.22 -1.77
C TRP A 216 6.08 -6.15 -1.13
N CYS A 217 4.80 -5.79 -1.16
CA CYS A 217 3.71 -6.64 -0.70
C CYS A 217 3.65 -7.96 -1.48
N MET A 218 3.76 -7.92 -2.82
CA MET A 218 3.79 -9.14 -3.64
C MET A 218 4.95 -10.07 -3.27
N ARG A 219 6.13 -9.53 -2.96
CA ARG A 219 7.27 -10.32 -2.49
C ARG A 219 7.00 -10.97 -1.14
N LEU A 220 6.37 -10.25 -0.20
CA LEU A 220 6.03 -10.81 1.10
C LEU A 220 5.06 -11.98 1.00
N VAL A 221 3.95 -11.79 0.28
CA VAL A 221 2.92 -12.82 0.03
C VAL A 221 3.57 -14.11 -0.48
N TYR A 222 4.51 -13.97 -1.41
CA TYR A 222 5.26 -15.11 -1.94
C TYR A 222 6.24 -15.71 -0.92
N MET A 223 7.07 -14.88 -0.28
CA MET A 223 8.09 -15.32 0.68
C MET A 223 7.49 -16.03 1.90
N SER A 224 6.28 -15.66 2.32
CA SER A 224 5.55 -16.31 3.43
C SER A 224 4.81 -17.59 3.04
N GLY A 225 4.82 -17.96 1.76
CA GLY A 225 4.12 -19.13 1.23
C GLY A 225 2.61 -18.98 1.16
N MET A 226 2.06 -17.75 1.13
CA MET A 226 0.62 -17.56 0.89
C MET A 226 0.24 -17.98 -0.53
N VAL A 227 1.18 -17.86 -1.48
CA VAL A 227 1.04 -18.34 -2.86
C VAL A 227 1.88 -19.60 -3.01
N ILE A 228 1.22 -20.70 -3.40
CA ILE A 228 1.83 -22.04 -3.52
C ILE A 228 2.00 -22.51 -4.97
N GLY A 229 1.37 -21.84 -5.93
CA GLY A 229 1.48 -22.18 -7.36
C GLY A 229 1.33 -20.97 -8.28
N PHE A 230 2.07 -20.96 -9.39
CA PHE A 230 2.04 -19.93 -10.41
C PHE A 230 2.35 -20.48 -11.82
N ASN A 231 1.75 -19.88 -12.85
CA ASN A 231 2.05 -20.17 -14.25
C ASN A 231 2.95 -19.08 -14.87
N GLY A 232 4.21 -18.98 -14.41
CA GLY A 232 5.23 -18.05 -14.90
C GLY A 232 5.52 -16.80 -14.03
N ASP A 233 6.58 -16.05 -14.33
CA ASP A 233 6.91 -14.80 -13.62
C ASP A 233 5.87 -13.73 -13.96
N HIS A 234 5.28 -13.14 -12.93
CA HIS A 234 4.18 -12.21 -13.10
C HIS A 234 4.69 -10.77 -13.01
N ARG A 235 4.18 -9.93 -13.92
CA ARG A 235 4.27 -8.47 -13.76
C ARG A 235 3.38 -8.03 -12.60
N ASP A 236 3.51 -6.78 -12.18
CA ASP A 236 2.63 -6.08 -11.23
C ASP A 236 1.11 -6.24 -11.43
N ARG A 237 0.68 -6.69 -12.62
CA ARG A 237 -0.72 -7.02 -12.96
C ARG A 237 -1.41 -7.99 -11.99
N ILE A 238 -0.68 -8.88 -11.31
CA ILE A 238 -1.29 -9.76 -10.29
C ILE A 238 -1.59 -9.06 -8.96
N GLY A 239 -1.07 -7.84 -8.76
CA GLY A 239 -1.29 -7.09 -7.54
C GLY A 239 -2.77 -6.87 -7.24
N ARG A 240 -3.61 -6.74 -8.28
CA ARG A 240 -5.07 -6.73 -8.12
C ARG A 240 -5.61 -8.03 -7.55
N LEU A 241 -5.21 -9.19 -8.10
CA LEU A 241 -5.68 -10.49 -7.63
C LEU A 241 -5.29 -10.76 -6.18
N ILE A 242 -4.04 -10.47 -5.84
CA ILE A 242 -3.55 -10.59 -4.46
C ILE A 242 -4.34 -9.66 -3.54
N SER A 243 -4.53 -8.40 -3.96
CA SER A 243 -5.27 -7.43 -3.17
C SER A 243 -6.72 -7.86 -2.92
N ASP A 244 -7.41 -8.32 -3.96
CA ASP A 244 -8.78 -8.79 -3.87
C ASP A 244 -8.86 -10.01 -2.93
N TYR A 245 -7.95 -10.96 -3.07
CA TYR A 245 -7.87 -12.13 -2.19
C TYR A 245 -7.59 -11.78 -0.72
N LEU A 246 -6.58 -10.95 -0.44
CA LEU A 246 -6.27 -10.52 0.92
C LEU A 246 -7.43 -9.71 1.54
N SER A 247 -8.11 -8.88 0.74
CA SER A 247 -9.26 -8.09 1.21
C SER A 247 -10.43 -9.00 1.58
N LYS A 248 -10.65 -10.06 0.81
CA LYS A 248 -11.65 -11.09 1.08
C LYS A 248 -11.31 -11.87 2.36
N VAL A 249 -10.08 -12.33 2.52
CA VAL A 249 -9.61 -12.99 3.75
C VAL A 249 -9.82 -12.09 4.98
N CYS A 250 -9.53 -10.79 4.88
CA CYS A 250 -9.79 -9.87 5.99
C CYS A 250 -11.27 -9.75 6.34
N LEU A 251 -12.12 -9.69 5.32
CA LEU A 251 -13.55 -9.59 5.49
C LEU A 251 -14.16 -10.88 6.08
N GLU A 252 -13.70 -12.05 5.63
CA GLU A 252 -14.22 -13.34 6.04
C GLU A 252 -13.78 -13.74 7.45
N HIS A 253 -12.53 -13.44 7.82
CA HIS A 253 -11.92 -13.84 9.10
C HIS A 253 -11.78 -12.71 10.12
N ASP A 254 -12.46 -11.58 9.91
CA ASP A 254 -12.45 -10.40 10.80
C ASP A 254 -11.03 -9.91 11.15
N ILE A 255 -10.11 -10.03 10.19
CA ILE A 255 -8.76 -9.47 10.30
C ILE A 255 -8.84 -7.99 9.93
N SER A 256 -8.20 -7.13 10.73
CA SER A 256 -8.12 -5.70 10.44
C SER A 256 -7.32 -5.46 9.17
N HIS A 257 -8.01 -5.09 8.08
CA HIS A 257 -7.41 -4.76 6.78
C HIS A 257 -6.46 -3.57 6.90
N THR A 258 -6.78 -2.58 7.75
CA THR A 258 -5.91 -1.44 8.03
C THR A 258 -4.60 -1.89 8.69
N ASP A 259 -4.68 -2.66 9.77
CA ASP A 259 -3.48 -3.15 10.47
C ASP A 259 -2.64 -4.05 9.55
N LEU A 260 -3.30 -4.89 8.74
CA LEU A 260 -2.63 -5.75 7.77
C LEU A 260 -1.91 -4.94 6.70
N ALA A 261 -2.59 -3.97 6.07
CA ALA A 261 -2.02 -3.17 4.99
C ALA A 261 -0.82 -2.35 5.47
N GLN A 262 -0.93 -1.71 6.64
CA GLN A 262 0.17 -0.97 7.25
C GLN A 262 1.34 -1.89 7.62
N GLY A 263 1.05 -3.05 8.22
CA GLY A 263 2.05 -4.05 8.57
C GLY A 263 2.79 -4.61 7.34
N LEU A 264 2.06 -5.00 6.30
CA LEU A 264 2.64 -5.49 5.03
C LEU A 264 3.57 -4.45 4.41
N TRP A 265 3.11 -3.20 4.36
CA TRP A 265 3.89 -2.13 3.78
C TRP A 265 5.17 -1.86 4.59
N HIS A 266 5.08 -1.79 5.92
CA HIS A 266 6.24 -1.57 6.78
C HIS A 266 7.26 -2.71 6.69
N ILE A 267 6.79 -3.96 6.77
CA ILE A 267 7.67 -5.14 6.67
C ILE A 267 8.38 -5.14 5.32
N GLY A 268 7.65 -4.84 4.24
CA GLY A 268 8.20 -4.81 2.90
C GLY A 268 9.23 -3.70 2.70
N ALA A 269 8.84 -2.46 2.97
CA ALA A 269 9.62 -1.27 2.64
C ALA A 269 10.73 -0.93 3.63
N ARG A 270 10.59 -1.28 4.92
CA ARG A 270 11.58 -0.93 5.95
C ARG A 270 12.41 -2.08 6.46
N ILE A 271 11.85 -3.30 6.50
CA ILE A 271 12.57 -4.48 6.97
C ILE A 271 13.21 -5.20 5.78
N HIS A 272 12.41 -5.63 4.81
CA HIS A 272 12.88 -6.46 3.70
C HIS A 272 13.67 -5.68 2.65
N ALA A 273 13.35 -4.40 2.41
CA ALA A 273 14.14 -3.56 1.50
C ALA A 273 15.57 -3.29 2.00
N LYS A 274 15.77 -3.30 3.32
CA LYS A 274 17.07 -3.06 3.98
C LYS A 274 17.80 -4.35 4.35
N MET A 275 17.21 -5.50 4.04
CA MET A 275 17.77 -6.81 4.37
C MET A 275 19.13 -7.00 3.68
N PRO A 276 20.18 -7.38 4.42
CA PRO A 276 21.50 -7.60 3.83
C PRO A 276 21.47 -8.79 2.87
N ARG A 277 22.27 -8.73 1.80
CA ARG A 277 22.35 -9.76 0.73
C ARG A 277 23.51 -10.75 0.93
N ASN A 278 23.91 -10.96 2.18
CA ASN A 278 25.06 -11.78 2.55
C ASN A 278 24.67 -12.78 3.65
N THR A 279 25.65 -13.50 4.19
CA THR A 279 25.44 -14.53 5.22
C THR A 279 24.75 -14.01 6.49
N LYS A 280 24.73 -12.68 6.74
CA LYS A 280 24.03 -12.07 7.89
C LYS A 280 22.53 -11.89 7.66
N GLN A 281 22.01 -12.23 6.48
CA GLN A 281 20.60 -12.12 6.14
C GLN A 281 19.70 -12.89 7.11
N THR A 282 20.05 -14.13 7.42
CA THR A 282 19.25 -14.99 8.29
C THR A 282 19.13 -14.43 9.70
N GLN A 283 20.25 -13.99 10.29
CA GLN A 283 20.28 -13.34 11.60
C GLN A 283 19.45 -12.05 11.60
N TYR A 284 19.63 -11.20 10.59
CA TYR A 284 18.82 -9.98 10.44
C TYR A 284 17.32 -10.28 10.39
N CYS A 285 16.91 -11.29 9.62
CA CYS A 285 15.51 -11.70 9.55
C CYS A 285 14.99 -12.20 10.91
N HIS A 286 15.75 -13.01 11.61
CA HIS A 286 15.38 -13.49 12.94
C HIS A 286 15.17 -12.32 13.92
N ASP A 287 16.09 -11.36 13.93
CA ASP A 287 16.08 -10.26 14.91
C ASP A 287 15.07 -9.16 14.58
N ARG A 288 14.76 -8.96 13.29
CA ARG A 288 14.01 -7.79 12.81
C ARG A 288 12.69 -8.12 12.14
N CYS A 289 12.51 -9.31 11.56
CA CYS A 289 11.33 -9.60 10.76
C CYS A 289 10.28 -10.41 11.56
N PRO A 290 9.05 -9.88 11.75
CA PRO A 290 7.98 -10.64 12.40
C PRO A 290 7.54 -11.87 11.59
N LEU A 291 7.83 -11.88 10.27
CA LEU A 291 7.49 -13.00 9.39
C LEU A 291 8.57 -14.07 9.30
N HIS A 292 9.64 -14.01 10.09
CA HIS A 292 10.72 -14.99 9.95
C HIS A 292 10.21 -16.42 10.08
N ASN A 293 9.32 -16.76 11.02
CA ASN A 293 8.79 -18.13 11.15
C ASN A 293 7.87 -18.57 10.01
N TYR A 294 7.36 -17.63 9.22
CA TYR A 294 6.49 -17.92 8.08
C TYR A 294 7.25 -17.96 6.75
N CYS A 295 8.48 -17.45 6.70
CA CYS A 295 9.26 -17.32 5.48
C CYS A 295 9.76 -18.69 4.99
N THR A 296 9.22 -19.13 3.85
CA THR A 296 9.56 -20.40 3.17
C THR A 296 10.58 -20.22 2.05
N ARG A 297 10.59 -19.02 1.43
CA ARG A 297 11.43 -18.69 0.27
C ARG A 297 12.02 -17.30 0.39
N ILE A 298 13.16 -17.07 -0.26
CA ILE A 298 13.80 -15.77 -0.38
C ILE A 298 13.76 -15.34 -1.85
N VAL A 299 13.27 -14.13 -2.09
CA VAL A 299 13.30 -13.48 -3.41
C VAL A 299 14.29 -12.33 -3.33
N ASN A 300 15.41 -12.42 -4.07
CA ASN A 300 16.40 -11.36 -4.10
C ASN A 300 15.87 -10.14 -4.86
N SER A 301 16.08 -8.94 -4.32
CA SER A 301 15.70 -7.71 -5.01
C SER A 301 16.76 -7.36 -6.06
N ASP A 302 16.56 -7.77 -7.31
CA ASP A 302 17.40 -7.32 -8.41
C ASP A 302 16.93 -5.91 -8.88
N PRO A 303 17.82 -4.89 -8.88
CA PRO A 303 17.51 -3.57 -9.45
C PRO A 303 16.95 -3.63 -10.88
N VAL A 304 17.43 -4.58 -11.70
CA VAL A 304 16.97 -4.77 -13.08
C VAL A 304 15.53 -5.27 -13.11
N ASN A 305 15.18 -6.25 -12.26
CA ASN A 305 13.81 -6.73 -12.13
C ASN A 305 12.88 -5.62 -11.62
N ARG A 306 13.34 -4.81 -10.64
CA ARG A 306 12.57 -3.66 -10.13
C ARG A 306 12.30 -2.63 -11.23
N GLN A 307 13.29 -2.27 -12.03
CA GLN A 307 13.11 -1.34 -13.16
C GLN A 307 12.14 -1.88 -14.21
N ARG A 308 12.12 -3.19 -14.42
CA ARG A 308 11.23 -3.87 -15.38
C ARG A 308 9.84 -4.17 -14.81
N GLY A 309 9.57 -3.85 -13.54
CA GLY A 309 8.31 -4.19 -12.87
C GLY A 309 8.10 -5.69 -12.67
N LEU A 310 9.20 -6.46 -12.68
CA LEU A 310 9.20 -7.90 -12.43
C LEU A 310 9.39 -8.16 -10.94
N ILE A 311 8.68 -9.17 -10.43
CA ILE A 311 8.77 -9.55 -9.02
C ILE A 311 10.04 -10.38 -8.76
N GLY A 312 10.59 -11.02 -9.80
CA GLY A 312 11.77 -11.86 -9.70
C GLY A 312 11.48 -13.23 -9.14
N TRP A 313 10.25 -13.75 -9.32
CA TRP A 313 9.83 -15.05 -8.78
C TRP A 313 10.68 -16.20 -9.29
N HIS A 314 11.13 -16.11 -10.54
CA HIS A 314 12.03 -17.08 -11.15
C HIS A 314 13.38 -17.20 -10.41
N SER A 315 13.77 -16.19 -9.63
CA SER A 315 15.01 -16.18 -8.83
C SER A 315 14.78 -16.59 -7.37
N ALA A 316 13.57 -17.04 -7.03
CA ALA A 316 13.25 -17.46 -5.68
C ALA A 316 14.02 -18.73 -5.29
N VAL A 317 14.63 -18.70 -4.12
CA VAL A 317 15.35 -19.84 -3.56
C VAL A 317 14.71 -20.29 -2.24
N PRO A 318 14.67 -21.61 -1.95
CA PRO A 318 14.22 -22.10 -0.66
C PRO A 318 15.02 -21.46 0.47
N ARG A 319 14.37 -21.14 1.60
CA ARG A 319 15.09 -20.56 2.74
C ARG A 319 16.14 -21.52 3.32
N SER A 320 15.91 -22.83 3.20
CA SER A 320 16.88 -23.86 3.57
C SER A 320 18.22 -23.76 2.83
N ALA A 321 18.27 -23.06 1.69
CA ALA A 321 19.52 -22.79 0.96
C ALA A 321 20.43 -21.74 1.62
N TYR A 322 19.95 -21.03 2.66
CA TYR A 322 20.76 -20.13 3.48
C TYR A 322 20.92 -20.74 4.88
N PRO A 323 21.89 -21.66 5.06
CA PRO A 323 22.08 -22.32 6.34
C PRO A 323 22.36 -21.29 7.44
N TYR A 324 21.72 -21.51 8.58
CA TYR A 324 22.10 -20.86 9.83
C TYR A 324 23.55 -21.27 10.10
N THR A 325 24.49 -20.33 10.13
CA THR A 325 25.67 -20.53 10.98
C THR A 325 25.14 -20.40 12.39
N THR A 326 24.78 -21.52 13.00
CA THR A 326 24.57 -21.63 14.44
C THR A 326 25.85 -21.14 15.11
N SER A 327 25.89 -19.87 15.51
CA SER A 327 26.65 -19.53 16.70
C SER A 327 25.91 -20.27 17.81
N ILE A 328 26.53 -21.35 18.27
CA ILE A 328 26.13 -22.11 19.44
C ILE A 328 25.94 -21.10 20.56
N PHE A 329 24.70 -20.71 20.85
CA PHE A 329 24.35 -20.25 22.17
C PHE A 329 24.33 -21.51 23.01
N THR A 330 25.48 -21.82 23.62
CA THR A 330 25.47 -22.63 24.83
C THR A 330 24.52 -21.90 25.78
N GLU A 331 23.47 -22.59 26.19
CA GLU A 331 22.78 -22.23 27.43
C GLU A 331 23.86 -22.01 28.50
N PRO A 332 23.79 -20.93 29.29
CA PRO A 332 24.57 -20.93 30.52
C PRO A 332 24.04 -22.09 31.35
N ALA A 333 24.84 -23.16 31.42
CA ALA A 333 24.67 -24.20 32.41
C ALA A 333 24.54 -23.50 33.76
N GLY A 334 23.48 -23.86 34.49
CA GLY A 334 23.09 -23.18 35.70
C GLY A 334 24.22 -23.04 36.72
N LEU A 335 24.17 -21.91 37.43
CA LEU A 335 24.57 -21.75 38.81
C LEU A 335 23.58 -20.81 39.48
#